data_AF-A0A836QEC5-F1
#
_entry.id   AF-A0A836QEC5-F1
#
_cell.length_a   1.000
_cell.length_b   1.000
_cell.length_c   1.000
_cell.angle_alpha   90.00
_cell.angle_beta   90.00
_cell.angle_gamma   90.00
#
_symmetry.space_group_name_H-M   'P 1'
#
loop_
_entity.id
_entity.type
_entity.pdbx_description
1 polymer ?
#
loop_
_entity_poly.entity_id
_entity_poly.type
_entity_poly.pdbx_seq_one_letter_code
_entity_poly.pdbx_strand_id
1 'polypeptide(L)'
;MQQPIVGIPVFRISWNAFTASALALALALALALSSSPLFAQAGLAEQEGRAMRIGIIGSGTMGGAIGLLWAEAGHEILFSSRNPDELMDLVQSAAPRASAGYADAAAYFGDVILLAVPPGAIPQIGEDIGHLMQGKVVIDLTNPRADRDGPLTDEWLEMGTGLAMAQYLPGARLVKAFNSLGARMLANPIGRSGEKIGVPIAGDDAEARDIVADLVRDTGLEPVMVGRLERAKEFDRGSPVWVSGQSAAQLREALNLR
;
A
#
# COMPACT_ATOMS: atom_id res chain seq x y z
N MET A 1 27.25 -76.47 -50.83
CA MET A 1 26.86 -75.89 -49.53
C MET A 1 27.18 -74.41 -49.55
N GLN A 2 26.16 -73.55 -49.66
CA GLN A 2 26.15 -72.16 -49.20
C GLN A 2 24.71 -71.66 -49.33
N GLN A 3 24.09 -71.38 -48.19
CA GLN A 3 22.75 -70.79 -48.03
C GLN A 3 22.89 -69.26 -47.90
N PRO A 4 21.89 -68.45 -48.27
CA PRO A 4 21.93 -67.01 -48.12
C PRO A 4 21.57 -66.58 -46.69
N ILE A 5 22.25 -65.55 -46.17
CA ILE A 5 21.98 -64.94 -44.86
C ILE A 5 20.92 -63.84 -45.04
N VAL A 6 19.80 -64.02 -44.34
CA VAL A 6 18.71 -63.04 -44.19
C VAL A 6 19.07 -62.03 -43.08
N GLY A 7 18.74 -60.76 -43.30
CA GLY A 7 19.13 -59.61 -42.46
C GLY A 7 18.41 -59.48 -41.12
N ILE A 8 18.96 -58.61 -40.26
CA ILE A 8 18.38 -58.18 -38.98
C ILE A 8 18.11 -56.67 -39.07
N PRO A 9 16.89 -56.18 -38.77
CA PRO A 9 16.61 -54.75 -38.73
C PRO A 9 17.04 -54.15 -37.39
N VAL A 10 17.71 -53.01 -37.43
CA VAL A 10 18.04 -52.22 -36.24
C VAL A 10 16.87 -51.30 -35.93
N PHE A 11 16.16 -51.55 -34.82
CA PHE A 11 15.13 -50.65 -34.30
C PHE A 11 15.79 -49.43 -33.63
N ARG A 12 15.53 -48.23 -34.17
CA ARG A 12 15.91 -46.95 -33.56
C ARG A 12 14.77 -46.51 -32.63
N ILE A 13 14.94 -46.61 -31.31
CA ILE A 13 13.98 -46.09 -30.33
C ILE A 13 14.21 -44.58 -30.20
N SER A 14 13.21 -43.77 -30.57
CA SER A 14 13.26 -42.31 -30.38
C SER A 14 12.88 -41.94 -28.94
N TRP A 15 13.79 -41.30 -28.22
CA TRP A 15 13.62 -40.87 -26.82
C TRP A 15 12.71 -39.63 -26.65
N ASN A 16 12.29 -38.98 -27.73
CA ASN A 16 11.60 -37.68 -27.67
C ASN A 16 10.12 -37.75 -27.25
N ALA A 17 9.50 -38.93 -27.20
CA ALA A 17 8.07 -39.07 -26.88
C ALA A 17 7.78 -39.18 -25.37
N PHE A 18 8.78 -39.56 -24.55
CA PHE A 18 8.57 -39.80 -23.12
C PHE A 18 8.68 -38.54 -22.24
N THR A 19 9.45 -37.53 -22.66
CA THR A 19 9.65 -36.30 -21.88
C THR A 19 8.50 -35.30 -22.03
N ALA A 20 7.89 -35.22 -23.22
CA ALA A 20 6.75 -34.33 -23.47
C ALA A 20 5.48 -34.73 -22.68
N SER A 21 5.25 -36.04 -22.50
CA SER A 21 4.07 -36.56 -21.81
C SER A 21 4.12 -36.38 -20.29
N ALA A 22 5.32 -36.50 -19.68
CA ALA A 22 5.50 -36.26 -18.25
C ALA A 22 5.37 -34.76 -17.89
N LEU A 23 5.86 -33.86 -18.76
CA LEU A 23 5.74 -32.41 -18.58
C LEU A 23 4.26 -31.95 -18.71
N ALA A 24 3.53 -32.51 -19.67
CA ALA A 24 2.11 -32.20 -19.87
C ALA A 24 1.23 -32.65 -18.69
N LEU A 25 1.54 -33.81 -18.09
CA LEU A 25 0.81 -34.32 -16.92
C LEU A 25 1.09 -33.50 -15.65
N ALA A 26 2.33 -33.04 -15.46
CA ALA A 26 2.70 -32.16 -14.36
C ALA A 26 2.04 -30.77 -14.47
N LEU A 27 1.96 -30.21 -15.68
CA LEU A 27 1.30 -28.93 -15.94
C LEU A 27 -0.23 -29.03 -15.74
N ALA A 28 -0.84 -30.15 -16.15
CA ALA A 28 -2.26 -30.41 -15.95
C ALA A 28 -2.62 -30.60 -14.46
N LEU A 29 -1.75 -31.26 -13.66
CA LEU A 29 -1.93 -31.33 -12.20
C LEU A 29 -1.79 -29.96 -11.54
N ALA A 30 -0.82 -29.13 -11.94
CA ALA A 30 -0.64 -27.79 -11.39
C ALA A 30 -1.84 -26.86 -11.68
N LEU A 31 -2.43 -26.96 -12.88
CA LEU A 31 -3.66 -26.24 -13.25
C LEU A 31 -4.93 -26.79 -12.56
N ALA A 32 -4.99 -28.10 -12.29
CA ALA A 32 -6.09 -28.70 -11.54
C ALA A 32 -6.04 -28.38 -10.03
N LEU A 33 -4.83 -28.21 -9.47
CA LEU A 33 -4.62 -27.80 -8.09
C LEU A 33 -4.97 -26.31 -7.89
N SER A 34 -4.64 -25.42 -8.84
CA SER A 34 -4.97 -23.99 -8.74
C SER A 34 -6.46 -23.66 -8.97
N SER A 35 -7.23 -24.59 -9.56
CA SER A 35 -8.68 -24.47 -9.79
C SER A 35 -9.53 -25.25 -8.79
N SER A 36 -8.90 -25.85 -7.77
CA SER A 36 -9.60 -26.61 -6.75
C SER A 36 -10.27 -25.67 -5.72
N PRO A 37 -11.53 -25.92 -5.33
CA PRO A 37 -12.27 -25.08 -4.39
C PRO A 37 -11.59 -24.96 -3.02
N LEU A 38 -10.79 -25.96 -2.62
CA LEU A 38 -9.99 -25.95 -1.39
C LEU A 38 -8.88 -24.89 -1.39
N PHE A 39 -8.20 -24.65 -2.52
CA PHE A 39 -7.16 -23.61 -2.61
C PHE A 39 -7.76 -22.21 -2.74
N ALA A 40 -8.89 -22.09 -3.45
CA ALA A 40 -9.67 -20.85 -3.45
C ALA A 40 -10.18 -20.51 -2.03
N GLN A 41 -10.67 -21.49 -1.27
CA GLN A 41 -11.08 -21.30 0.13
C GLN A 41 -9.91 -20.97 1.06
N ALA A 42 -8.75 -21.60 0.87
CA ALA A 42 -7.55 -21.26 1.64
C ALA A 42 -7.08 -19.82 1.39
N GLY A 43 -7.02 -19.39 0.11
CA GLY A 43 -6.66 -18.01 -0.24
C GLY A 43 -7.67 -16.97 0.25
N LEU A 44 -8.97 -17.29 0.21
CA LEU A 44 -10.02 -16.42 0.76
C LEU A 44 -9.96 -16.34 2.29
N ALA A 45 -9.67 -17.45 2.99
CA ALA A 45 -9.51 -17.46 4.45
C ALA A 45 -8.23 -16.75 4.92
N GLU A 46 -7.13 -16.87 4.17
CA GLU A 46 -5.88 -16.15 4.44
C GLU A 46 -6.04 -14.64 4.18
N GLN A 47 -6.83 -14.26 3.16
CA GLN A 47 -7.23 -12.86 2.92
C GLN A 47 -8.20 -12.33 3.98
N GLU A 48 -9.15 -13.12 4.47
CA GLU A 48 -10.03 -12.73 5.58
C GLU A 48 -9.25 -12.50 6.88
N GLY A 49 -8.16 -13.24 7.11
CA GLY A 49 -7.24 -13.01 8.23
C GLY A 49 -6.36 -11.75 8.10
N ARG A 50 -6.31 -11.13 6.91
CA ARG A 50 -5.51 -9.92 6.60
C ARG A 50 -6.37 -8.67 6.39
N ALA A 51 -7.70 -8.81 6.27
CA ALA A 51 -8.60 -7.69 6.11
C ALA A 51 -8.57 -6.77 7.34
N MET A 52 -8.46 -5.46 7.11
CA MET A 52 -8.39 -4.44 8.17
C MET A 52 -9.53 -3.46 8.01
N ARG A 53 -9.96 -2.84 9.11
CA ARG A 53 -10.84 -1.67 9.06
C ARG A 53 -10.00 -0.41 8.98
N ILE A 54 -10.19 0.37 7.93
CA ILE A 54 -9.39 1.57 7.66
C ILE A 54 -10.30 2.80 7.60
N GLY A 55 -10.06 3.73 8.52
CA GLY A 55 -10.71 5.04 8.50
C GLY A 55 -9.91 6.03 7.66
N ILE A 56 -10.55 6.69 6.70
CA ILE A 56 -9.90 7.69 5.85
C ILE A 56 -10.42 9.08 6.21
N ILE A 57 -9.58 9.89 6.82
CA ILE A 57 -9.86 11.29 7.14
C ILE A 57 -9.33 12.16 6.00
N GLY A 58 -10.26 12.63 5.16
CA GLY A 58 -9.95 13.37 3.93
C GLY A 58 -10.04 12.51 2.67
N SER A 59 -11.25 12.34 2.16
CA SER A 59 -11.53 11.51 0.97
C SER A 59 -11.38 12.26 -0.37
N GLY A 60 -10.38 13.14 -0.45
CA GLY A 60 -10.03 13.86 -1.69
C GLY A 60 -9.28 12.97 -2.68
N THR A 61 -8.57 13.57 -3.65
CA THR A 61 -7.88 12.82 -4.72
C THR A 61 -6.96 11.70 -4.21
N MET A 62 -6.15 11.96 -3.18
CA MET A 62 -5.23 10.95 -2.63
C MET A 62 -5.95 9.96 -1.72
N GLY A 63 -6.68 10.44 -0.71
CA GLY A 63 -7.36 9.56 0.25
C GLY A 63 -8.41 8.67 -0.40
N GLY A 64 -9.17 9.19 -1.36
CA GLY A 64 -10.13 8.41 -2.14
C GLY A 64 -9.44 7.33 -2.97
N ALA A 65 -8.41 7.67 -3.74
CA ALA A 65 -7.70 6.70 -4.59
C ALA A 65 -7.02 5.59 -3.77
N ILE A 66 -6.37 5.92 -2.66
CA ILE A 66 -5.76 4.93 -1.78
C ILE A 66 -6.82 4.03 -1.15
N GLY A 67 -7.94 4.59 -0.68
CA GLY A 67 -9.03 3.79 -0.13
C GLY A 67 -9.68 2.85 -1.14
N LEU A 68 -9.82 3.26 -2.40
CA LEU A 68 -10.29 2.35 -3.46
C LEU A 68 -9.35 1.15 -3.63
N LEU A 69 -8.04 1.40 -3.68
CA LEU A 69 -7.03 0.34 -3.81
C LEU A 69 -7.05 -0.60 -2.59
N TRP A 70 -7.21 -0.07 -1.38
CA TRP A 70 -7.35 -0.91 -0.19
C TRP A 70 -8.65 -1.69 -0.15
N ALA A 71 -9.77 -1.13 -0.63
CA ALA A 71 -11.01 -1.88 -0.77
C ALA A 71 -10.88 -3.03 -1.79
N GLU A 72 -10.21 -2.78 -2.92
CA GLU A 72 -9.88 -3.80 -3.93
C GLU A 72 -8.98 -4.90 -3.35
N ALA A 73 -8.03 -4.54 -2.49
CA ALA A 73 -7.18 -5.48 -1.76
C ALA A 73 -7.91 -6.26 -0.64
N GLY A 74 -9.17 -5.93 -0.34
CA GLY A 74 -10.03 -6.67 0.57
C GLY A 74 -10.26 -6.03 1.94
N HIS A 75 -9.73 -4.83 2.20
CA HIS A 75 -9.94 -4.11 3.46
C HIS A 75 -11.32 -3.44 3.51
N GLU A 76 -11.84 -3.21 4.72
CA GLU A 76 -13.07 -2.45 4.93
C GLU A 76 -12.75 -0.97 5.15
N ILE A 77 -13.42 -0.08 4.42
CA ILE A 77 -13.09 1.34 4.36
C ILE A 77 -14.25 2.19 4.86
N LEU A 78 -13.95 3.17 5.71
CA LEU A 78 -14.85 4.28 5.99
C LEU A 78 -14.23 5.58 5.48
N PHE A 79 -14.76 6.06 4.35
CA PHE A 79 -14.38 7.34 3.77
C PHE A 79 -15.04 8.48 4.52
N SER A 80 -14.27 9.47 4.97
CA SER A 80 -14.85 10.66 5.58
C SER A 80 -14.64 11.96 4.83
N SER A 81 -15.63 12.84 4.99
CA SER A 81 -15.69 14.19 4.49
C SER A 81 -16.52 15.04 5.45
N ARG A 82 -16.50 16.35 5.26
CA ARG A 82 -17.47 17.26 5.90
C ARG A 82 -18.87 17.12 5.32
N ASN A 83 -18.97 16.62 4.08
CA ASN A 83 -20.22 16.30 3.39
C ASN A 83 -20.19 14.82 2.95
N PRO A 84 -20.46 13.86 3.83
CA PRO A 84 -20.34 12.43 3.51
C PRO A 84 -21.26 11.97 2.36
N ASP A 85 -22.41 12.62 2.19
CA ASP A 85 -23.35 12.32 1.10
C ASP A 85 -22.75 12.56 -0.30
N GLU A 86 -21.72 13.41 -0.43
CA GLU A 86 -21.00 13.63 -1.68
C GLU A 86 -20.05 12.47 -2.03
N LEU A 87 -19.83 11.52 -1.11
CA LEU A 87 -18.90 10.40 -1.30
C LEU A 87 -19.58 9.15 -1.86
N MET A 88 -20.87 9.18 -2.20
CA MET A 88 -21.61 7.97 -2.59
C MET A 88 -21.06 7.28 -3.83
N ASP A 89 -20.59 8.02 -4.84
CA ASP A 89 -19.94 7.45 -6.03
C ASP A 89 -18.64 6.71 -5.68
N LEU A 90 -17.88 7.27 -4.72
CA LEU A 90 -16.64 6.67 -4.22
C LEU A 90 -16.94 5.39 -3.43
N VAL A 91 -17.95 5.43 -2.55
CA VAL A 91 -18.43 4.26 -1.79
C VAL A 91 -18.90 3.17 -2.73
N GLN A 92 -19.68 3.51 -3.76
CA GLN A 92 -20.18 2.54 -4.74
C GLN A 92 -19.04 1.88 -5.51
N SER A 93 -18.00 2.63 -5.83
CA SER A 93 -16.80 2.12 -6.53
C SER A 93 -15.97 1.15 -5.66
N ALA A 94 -16.08 1.24 -4.33
CA ALA A 94 -15.42 0.33 -3.37
C ALA A 94 -16.38 -0.68 -2.72
N ALA A 95 -17.60 -0.83 -3.24
CA ALA A 95 -18.57 -1.78 -2.71
C ALA A 95 -18.09 -3.25 -2.88
N PRO A 96 -18.44 -4.16 -1.95
CA PRO A 96 -19.29 -3.97 -0.78
C PRO A 96 -18.54 -3.50 0.48
N ARG A 97 -17.26 -3.15 0.37
CA ARG A 97 -16.36 -2.96 1.51
C ARG A 97 -16.21 -1.51 1.96
N ALA A 98 -17.04 -0.60 1.47
CA ALA A 98 -16.94 0.82 1.79
C ALA A 98 -18.23 1.40 2.34
N SER A 99 -18.06 2.38 3.22
CA SER A 99 -19.11 3.27 3.71
C SER A 99 -18.57 4.70 3.82
N ALA A 100 -19.45 5.67 4.08
CA ALA A 100 -19.05 7.05 4.32
C ALA A 100 -19.61 7.60 5.63
N GLY A 101 -18.89 8.55 6.22
CA GLY A 101 -19.29 9.23 7.45
C GLY A 101 -18.44 10.46 7.74
N TYR A 102 -18.59 11.00 8.94
CA TYR A 102 -17.76 12.10 9.42
C TYR A 102 -16.40 11.60 9.94
N ALA A 103 -15.49 12.53 10.22
CA ALA A 103 -14.11 12.20 10.61
C ALA A 103 -14.01 11.42 11.93
N ASP A 104 -14.89 11.71 12.89
CA ASP A 104 -15.04 10.96 14.15
C ASP A 104 -15.46 9.50 13.91
N ALA A 105 -16.42 9.28 13.01
CA ALA A 105 -16.85 7.94 12.62
C ALA A 105 -15.71 7.16 11.96
N ALA A 106 -14.92 7.78 11.07
CA ALA A 106 -13.74 7.16 10.48
C ALA A 106 -12.68 6.81 11.54
N ALA A 107 -12.37 7.73 12.45
CA ALA A 107 -11.41 7.51 13.52
C ALA A 107 -11.85 6.39 14.48
N TYR A 108 -13.15 6.33 14.79
CA TYR A 108 -13.72 5.28 15.64
C TYR A 108 -13.68 3.91 14.94
N PHE A 109 -14.12 3.85 13.69
CA PHE A 109 -14.21 2.63 12.88
C PHE A 109 -12.85 1.98 12.61
N GLY A 110 -11.86 2.77 12.20
CA GLY A 110 -10.58 2.24 11.73
C GLY A 110 -9.71 1.67 12.84
N ASP A 111 -9.14 0.50 12.61
CA ASP A 111 -7.97 0.00 13.37
C ASP A 111 -6.68 0.69 12.87
N VAL A 112 -6.70 1.11 11.60
CA VAL A 112 -5.73 2.01 10.96
C VAL A 112 -6.46 3.26 10.47
N ILE A 113 -5.84 4.43 10.62
CA ILE A 113 -6.36 5.70 10.13
C ILE A 113 -5.41 6.29 9.08
N LEU A 114 -5.93 6.73 7.94
CA LEU A 114 -5.20 7.57 6.99
C LEU A 114 -5.61 9.04 7.15
N LEU A 115 -4.65 9.91 7.45
CA LEU A 115 -4.82 11.36 7.46
C LEU A 115 -4.39 11.95 6.11
N ALA A 116 -5.39 12.25 5.28
CA ALA A 116 -5.23 12.82 3.93
C ALA A 116 -5.89 14.22 3.83
N VAL A 117 -5.63 15.07 4.83
CA VAL A 117 -6.13 16.45 4.92
C VAL A 117 -5.01 17.48 4.79
N PRO A 118 -5.32 18.74 4.49
CA PRO A 118 -4.40 19.86 4.69
C PRO A 118 -3.87 19.93 6.14
N PRO A 119 -2.57 20.23 6.36
CA PRO A 119 -2.02 20.45 7.70
C PRO A 119 -2.78 21.50 8.53
N GLY A 120 -3.35 22.54 7.91
CA GLY A 120 -4.17 23.52 8.63
C GLY A 120 -5.39 22.93 9.37
N ALA A 121 -5.86 21.73 9.00
CA ALA A 121 -6.97 21.05 9.68
C ALA A 121 -6.51 20.20 10.89
N ILE A 122 -5.21 19.91 11.00
CA ILE A 122 -4.67 18.96 11.99
C ILE A 122 -4.84 19.45 13.44
N PRO A 123 -4.63 20.73 13.79
CA PRO A 123 -4.85 21.20 15.15
C PRO A 123 -6.27 20.90 15.66
N GLN A 124 -7.29 21.22 14.86
CA GLN A 124 -8.68 20.96 15.21
C GLN A 124 -9.00 19.46 15.27
N ILE A 125 -8.47 18.66 14.33
CA ILE A 125 -8.63 17.20 14.35
C ILE A 125 -8.02 16.59 15.61
N GLY A 126 -6.83 17.05 16.01
CA GLY A 126 -6.17 16.61 17.24
C GLY A 126 -6.99 16.95 18.49
N GLU A 127 -7.56 18.16 18.54
CA GLU A 127 -8.42 18.61 19.65
C GLU A 127 -9.73 17.82 19.72
N ASP A 128 -10.46 17.73 18.62
CA ASP A 128 -11.82 17.17 18.60
C ASP A 128 -11.83 15.65 18.70
N ILE A 129 -10.93 14.98 17.96
CA ILE A 129 -10.99 13.53 17.74
C ILE A 129 -9.64 12.82 17.92
N GLY A 130 -8.58 13.52 18.31
CA GLY A 130 -7.26 12.93 18.58
C GLY A 130 -7.29 11.78 19.58
N HIS A 131 -8.16 11.88 20.58
CA HIS A 131 -8.37 10.85 21.61
C HIS A 131 -8.85 9.51 21.03
N LEU A 132 -9.57 9.51 19.89
CA LEU A 132 -10.04 8.28 19.23
C LEU A 132 -8.91 7.52 18.52
N MET A 133 -7.78 8.18 18.27
CA MET A 133 -6.64 7.65 17.54
C MET A 133 -5.51 7.15 18.46
N GLN A 134 -5.66 7.28 19.79
CA GLN A 134 -4.67 6.78 20.74
C GLN A 134 -4.51 5.27 20.65
N GLY A 135 -3.26 4.80 20.61
CA GLY A 135 -2.90 3.39 20.45
C GLY A 135 -3.12 2.81 19.05
N LYS A 136 -3.78 3.55 18.14
CA LYS A 136 -4.04 3.12 16.77
C LYS A 136 -2.89 3.50 15.83
N VAL A 137 -2.77 2.78 14.72
CA VAL A 137 -1.85 3.16 13.65
C VAL A 137 -2.46 4.33 12.89
N VAL A 138 -1.71 5.42 12.80
CA VAL A 138 -2.12 6.62 12.04
C VAL A 138 -1.09 6.87 10.95
N ILE A 139 -1.54 6.87 9.71
CA ILE A 139 -0.74 7.14 8.51
C ILE A 139 -0.87 8.62 8.18
N ASP A 140 0.24 9.35 8.29
CA ASP A 140 0.34 10.75 7.90
C ASP A 140 0.76 10.87 6.43
N LEU A 141 -0.19 11.29 5.58
CA LEU A 141 0.04 11.61 4.16
C LEU A 141 0.30 13.11 3.94
N THR A 142 0.17 13.93 4.98
CA THR A 142 0.07 15.38 4.84
C THR A 142 1.37 16.01 4.32
N ASN A 143 1.21 17.10 3.56
CA ASN A 143 2.29 17.96 3.10
C ASN A 143 1.88 19.41 3.29
N PRO A 144 2.63 20.21 4.09
CA PRO A 144 2.33 21.62 4.28
C PRO A 144 2.67 22.43 3.03
N ARG A 145 1.89 23.47 2.78
CA ARG A 145 2.12 24.41 1.69
C ARG A 145 1.81 25.84 2.12
N ALA A 146 2.76 26.73 1.86
CA ALA A 146 2.64 28.14 2.25
C ALA A 146 1.40 28.82 1.65
N ASP A 147 0.99 28.44 0.44
CA ASP A 147 -0.18 28.99 -0.25
C ASP A 147 -1.53 28.55 0.33
N ARG A 148 -1.56 27.55 1.20
CA ARG A 148 -2.78 26.98 1.79
C ARG A 148 -2.79 27.01 3.31
N ASP A 149 -1.66 26.70 3.94
CA ASP A 149 -1.56 26.44 5.38
C ASP A 149 -0.91 27.61 6.14
N GLY A 150 -0.46 28.66 5.44
CA GLY A 150 0.06 29.88 6.05
C GLY A 150 1.30 29.64 6.94
N PRO A 151 1.46 30.37 8.06
CA PRO A 151 2.63 30.29 8.95
C PRO A 151 2.92 28.89 9.51
N LEU A 152 1.89 28.04 9.63
CA LEU A 152 2.03 26.64 10.05
C LEU A 152 3.01 25.87 9.15
N THR A 153 3.08 26.25 7.86
CA THR A 153 3.98 25.61 6.90
C THR A 153 5.44 25.74 7.33
N ASP A 154 5.87 26.95 7.68
CA ASP A 154 7.28 27.22 7.95
C ASP A 154 7.72 26.50 9.23
N GLU A 155 6.88 26.53 10.27
CA GLU A 155 7.11 25.79 11.51
C GLU A 155 7.24 24.28 11.28
N TRP A 156 6.33 23.70 10.49
CA TRP A 156 6.34 22.27 10.22
C TRP A 156 7.54 21.85 9.37
N LEU A 157 7.95 22.68 8.40
CA LEU A 157 9.13 22.41 7.58
C LEU A 157 10.43 22.54 8.38
N GLU A 158 10.52 23.52 9.29
CA GLU A 158 11.68 23.69 10.17
C GLU A 158 11.84 22.49 11.13
N MET A 159 10.73 22.05 11.72
CA MET A 159 10.72 20.92 12.65
C MET A 159 10.86 19.55 11.95
N GLY A 160 10.37 19.45 10.72
CA GLY A 160 10.12 18.20 10.01
C GLY A 160 8.69 17.72 10.23
N THR A 161 7.97 17.44 9.14
CA THR A 161 6.51 17.30 9.20
C THR A 161 6.04 16.13 10.07
N GLY A 162 6.81 15.04 10.16
CA GLY A 162 6.49 13.90 11.03
C GLY A 162 6.50 14.28 12.52
N LEU A 163 7.52 15.04 12.95
CA LEU A 163 7.60 15.51 14.33
C LEU A 163 6.56 16.58 14.64
N ALA A 164 6.27 17.47 13.68
CA ALA A 164 5.21 18.46 13.81
C ALA A 164 3.83 17.80 13.98
N MET A 165 3.50 16.81 13.14
CA MET A 165 2.26 16.03 13.24
C MET A 165 2.12 15.34 14.62
N ALA A 166 3.22 14.78 15.14
CA ALA A 166 3.21 14.06 16.41
C ALA A 166 2.76 14.92 17.60
N GLN A 167 2.92 16.25 17.54
CA GLN A 167 2.48 17.17 18.59
C GLN A 167 0.96 17.21 18.74
N TYR A 168 0.22 16.94 17.67
CA TYR A 168 -1.25 17.02 17.64
C TYR A 168 -1.92 15.67 17.91
N LEU A 169 -1.18 14.56 17.87
CA LEU A 169 -1.72 13.21 18.00
C LEU A 169 -0.96 12.40 19.07
N PRO A 170 -0.88 12.90 20.32
CA PRO A 170 -0.17 12.21 21.38
C PRO A 170 -0.80 10.82 21.62
N GLY A 171 0.06 9.80 21.70
CA GLY A 171 -0.34 8.41 21.92
C GLY A 171 -0.75 7.65 20.65
N ALA A 172 -0.85 8.29 19.48
CA ALA A 172 -1.01 7.59 18.21
C ALA A 172 0.30 6.89 17.80
N ARG A 173 0.19 5.72 17.16
CA ARG A 173 1.34 5.01 16.56
C ARG A 173 1.57 5.60 15.16
N LEU A 174 2.16 6.79 15.12
CA LEU A 174 2.26 7.61 13.92
C LEU A 174 3.32 7.07 12.93
N VAL A 175 2.92 6.97 11.67
CA VAL A 175 3.77 6.57 10.55
C VAL A 175 3.58 7.53 9.39
N LYS A 176 4.64 8.17 8.91
CA LYS A 176 4.60 8.98 7.68
C LYS A 176 4.81 8.09 6.46
N ALA A 177 3.89 8.15 5.51
CA ALA A 177 3.94 7.40 4.26
C ALA A 177 3.05 8.07 3.19
N PHE A 178 3.21 7.68 1.92
CA PHE A 178 2.44 8.17 0.75
C PHE A 178 2.56 9.67 0.43
N ASN A 179 3.07 10.52 1.32
CA ASN A 179 3.19 11.96 1.13
C ASN A 179 4.14 12.34 -0.03
N SER A 180 5.07 11.46 -0.41
CA SER A 180 5.99 11.63 -1.54
C SER A 180 5.40 11.22 -2.89
N LEU A 181 4.12 10.84 -2.95
CA LEU A 181 3.47 10.39 -4.18
C LEU A 181 2.53 11.46 -4.76
N GLY A 182 2.44 11.48 -6.09
CA GLY A 182 1.35 12.15 -6.80
C GLY A 182 0.26 11.15 -7.21
N ALA A 183 -0.99 11.59 -7.32
CA ALA A 183 -2.13 10.71 -7.62
C ALA A 183 -1.95 9.84 -8.88
N ARG A 184 -1.26 10.35 -9.91
CA ARG A 184 -0.96 9.57 -11.13
C ARG A 184 -0.10 8.33 -10.89
N MET A 185 0.71 8.35 -9.83
CA MET A 185 1.61 7.26 -9.43
C MET A 185 0.83 6.12 -8.75
N LEU A 186 -0.32 6.41 -8.14
CA LEU A 186 -1.24 5.38 -7.64
C LEU A 186 -1.90 4.63 -8.80
N ALA A 187 -2.32 5.36 -9.84
CA ALA A 187 -2.91 4.76 -11.04
C ALA A 187 -1.89 3.98 -11.89
N ASN A 188 -0.60 4.32 -11.80
CA ASN A 188 0.49 3.66 -12.53
C ASN A 188 1.66 3.42 -11.56
N PRO A 189 1.63 2.33 -10.78
CA PRO A 189 2.59 2.08 -9.71
C PRO A 189 3.97 1.62 -10.20
N ILE A 190 4.24 1.71 -11.51
CA ILE A 190 5.51 1.35 -12.13
C ILE A 190 6.28 2.62 -12.50
N GLY A 191 7.49 2.74 -11.96
CA GLY A 191 8.39 3.87 -12.16
C GLY A 191 9.11 3.80 -13.51
N ARG A 192 9.94 4.81 -13.78
CA ARG A 192 10.69 4.89 -15.06
C ARG A 192 11.70 3.77 -15.26
N SER A 193 12.16 3.13 -14.17
CA SER A 193 13.04 1.96 -14.24
C SER A 193 12.32 0.68 -14.68
N GLY A 194 10.97 0.69 -14.76
CA GLY A 194 10.17 -0.50 -14.99
C GLY A 194 9.87 -1.30 -13.71
N GLU A 195 10.36 -0.85 -12.55
CA GLU A 195 10.09 -1.44 -11.25
C GLU A 195 8.94 -0.73 -10.54
N LYS A 196 8.38 -1.35 -9.50
CA LYS A 196 7.41 -0.70 -8.61
C LYS A 196 8.00 0.58 -8.01
N ILE A 197 7.18 1.62 -7.98
CA ILE A 197 7.50 2.89 -7.31
C ILE A 197 7.65 2.62 -5.82
N GLY A 198 8.73 3.17 -5.24
CA GLY A 198 9.00 3.07 -3.82
C GLY A 198 8.18 4.07 -3.00
N VAL A 199 7.77 3.67 -1.79
CA VAL A 199 7.13 4.55 -0.80
C VAL A 199 8.00 4.59 0.45
N PRO A 200 8.66 5.72 0.76
CA PRO A 200 9.40 5.86 2.00
C PRO A 200 8.44 5.85 3.20
N ILE A 201 8.84 5.13 4.25
CA ILE A 201 8.08 4.94 5.49
C ILE A 201 8.96 5.32 6.67
N ALA A 202 8.48 6.21 7.54
CA ALA A 202 9.13 6.57 8.78
C ALA A 202 8.15 6.56 9.96
N GLY A 203 8.57 6.01 11.09
CA GLY A 203 7.75 5.86 12.29
C GLY A 203 8.56 5.29 13.44
N ASP A 204 8.18 5.62 14.68
CA ASP A 204 8.93 5.20 15.86
C ASP A 204 8.56 3.79 16.34
N ASP A 205 7.35 3.34 16.01
CA ASP A 205 6.85 2.00 16.29
C ASP A 205 7.17 1.05 15.12
N ALA A 206 7.87 -0.05 15.40
CA ALA A 206 8.29 -0.99 14.37
C ALA A 206 7.12 -1.77 13.76
N GLU A 207 6.21 -2.26 14.59
CA GLU A 207 5.05 -3.03 14.14
C GLU A 207 4.08 -2.15 13.36
N ALA A 208 3.89 -0.89 13.76
CA ALA A 208 3.08 0.06 13.00
C ALA A 208 3.67 0.30 11.60
N ARG A 209 5.00 0.40 11.47
CA ARG A 209 5.66 0.52 10.15
C ARG A 209 5.46 -0.72 9.31
N ASP A 210 5.50 -1.92 9.90
CA ASP A 210 5.29 -3.17 9.17
C ASP A 210 3.86 -3.29 8.65
N ILE A 211 2.86 -2.91 9.47
CA ILE A 211 1.45 -2.81 9.05
C ILE A 211 1.33 -1.85 7.86
N VAL A 212 1.94 -0.66 7.94
CA VAL A 212 1.89 0.32 6.85
C VAL A 212 2.65 -0.17 5.62
N ALA A 213 3.71 -0.96 5.79
CA ALA A 213 4.44 -1.58 4.68
C ALA A 213 3.52 -2.51 3.87
N ASP A 214 2.73 -3.31 4.57
CA ASP A 214 1.77 -4.21 3.98
C ASP A 214 0.67 -3.44 3.25
N LEU A 215 0.11 -2.40 3.88
CA LEU A 215 -0.85 -1.53 3.22
C LEU A 215 -0.27 -0.81 2.00
N VAL A 216 1.02 -0.46 1.98
CA VAL A 216 1.68 0.05 0.77
C VAL A 216 1.72 -1.02 -0.32
N ARG A 217 2.08 -2.26 0.00
CA ARG A 217 2.10 -3.37 -0.97
C ARG A 217 0.72 -3.64 -1.57
N ASP A 218 -0.32 -3.50 -0.76
CA ASP A 218 -1.72 -3.71 -1.15
C ASP A 218 -2.20 -2.63 -2.14
N THR A 219 -1.48 -1.51 -2.28
CA THR A 219 -1.70 -0.51 -3.36
C THR A 219 -0.90 -0.80 -4.64
N GLY A 220 -0.14 -1.89 -4.69
CA GLY A 220 0.74 -2.25 -5.81
C GLY A 220 2.10 -1.54 -5.79
N LEU A 221 2.39 -0.72 -4.78
CA LEU A 221 3.66 0.00 -4.58
C LEU A 221 4.65 -0.83 -3.73
N GLU A 222 5.88 -0.33 -3.58
CA GLU A 222 6.93 -1.02 -2.81
C GLU A 222 7.38 -0.21 -1.58
N PRO A 223 7.23 -0.71 -0.34
CA PRO A 223 7.64 0.04 0.84
C PRO A 223 9.16 0.14 1.01
N VAL A 224 9.63 1.28 1.51
CA VAL A 224 11.04 1.56 1.83
C VAL A 224 11.15 2.07 3.25
N MET A 225 11.67 1.25 4.16
CA MET A 225 11.84 1.63 5.57
C MET A 225 12.97 2.64 5.73
N VAL A 226 12.61 3.89 6.02
CA VAL A 226 13.57 4.98 6.28
C VAL A 226 14.03 4.95 7.73
N GLY A 227 13.17 4.57 8.66
CA GLY A 227 13.54 4.46 10.08
C GLY A 227 12.56 5.18 10.98
N ARG A 228 13.11 5.93 11.96
CA ARG A 228 12.37 6.69 12.97
C ARG A 228 11.63 7.87 12.36
N LEU A 229 10.58 8.34 13.04
CA LEU A 229 9.70 9.40 12.56
C LEU A 229 10.44 10.72 12.27
N GLU A 230 11.50 11.02 13.01
CA GLU A 230 12.35 12.21 12.78
C GLU A 230 12.97 12.28 11.37
N ARG A 231 13.18 11.12 10.73
CA ARG A 231 13.72 11.02 9.36
C ARG A 231 12.66 11.28 8.29
N ALA A 232 11.39 11.43 8.67
CA ALA A 232 10.30 11.71 7.75
C ALA A 232 10.55 12.96 6.88
N LYS A 233 11.28 13.95 7.43
CA LYS A 233 11.70 15.15 6.71
C LYS A 233 12.56 14.90 5.48
N GLU A 234 13.23 13.75 5.41
CA GLU A 234 14.09 13.40 4.26
C GLU A 234 13.28 13.13 2.98
N PHE A 235 11.97 12.88 3.11
CA PHE A 235 11.05 12.69 1.99
C PHE A 235 9.86 13.66 2.02
N ASP A 236 10.01 14.80 2.71
CA ASP A 236 9.05 15.89 2.67
C ASP A 236 9.02 16.59 1.31
N ARG A 237 7.97 17.39 1.10
CA ARG A 237 7.85 18.25 -0.08
C ARG A 237 9.10 19.10 -0.27
N GLY A 238 9.69 19.01 -1.45
CA GLY A 238 10.93 19.73 -1.81
C GLY A 238 12.20 18.89 -1.67
N SER A 239 12.12 17.70 -1.06
CA SER A 239 13.23 16.74 -1.07
C SER A 239 13.45 16.14 -2.48
N PRO A 240 14.65 15.60 -2.77
CA PRO A 240 14.95 14.95 -4.06
C PRO A 240 14.07 13.75 -4.40
N VAL A 241 13.46 13.11 -3.39
CA VAL A 241 12.63 11.91 -3.56
C VAL A 241 11.12 12.20 -3.64
N TRP A 242 10.73 13.47 -3.47
CA TRP A 242 9.32 13.86 -3.50
C TRP A 242 8.77 13.87 -4.94
N VAL A 243 7.74 13.06 -5.19
CA VAL A 243 7.07 12.89 -6.50
C VAL A 243 8.05 12.50 -7.61
N SER A 244 9.12 11.79 -7.25
CA SER A 244 10.18 11.40 -8.20
C SER A 244 9.82 10.17 -9.03
N GLY A 245 8.98 9.28 -8.49
CA GLY A 245 8.66 7.98 -9.11
C GLY A 245 9.83 7.01 -9.16
N GLN A 246 10.79 7.18 -8.26
CA GLN A 246 11.91 6.27 -8.08
C GLN A 246 11.46 4.91 -7.55
N SER A 247 12.18 3.85 -7.94
CA SER A 247 11.99 2.52 -7.38
C SER A 247 12.52 2.41 -5.95
N ALA A 248 12.20 1.31 -5.28
CA ALA A 248 12.69 1.07 -3.92
C ALA A 248 14.23 1.02 -3.83
N ALA A 249 14.92 0.50 -4.84
CA ALA A 249 16.39 0.50 -4.88
C ALA A 249 16.95 1.92 -4.99
N GLN A 250 16.37 2.73 -5.88
CA GLN A 250 16.75 4.13 -6.09
C GLN A 250 16.48 5.00 -4.85
N LEU A 251 15.36 4.75 -4.14
CA LEU A 251 15.08 5.45 -2.89
C LEU A 251 16.06 5.08 -1.78
N ARG A 252 16.46 3.81 -1.66
CA ARG A 252 17.48 3.40 -0.67
C ARG A 252 18.80 4.11 -0.92
N GLU A 253 19.23 4.18 -2.18
CA GLU A 253 20.42 4.95 -2.55
C GLU A 253 20.27 6.44 -2.20
N ALA A 254 19.18 7.09 -2.64
CA ALA A 254 18.95 8.51 -2.43
C ALA A 254 18.85 8.91 -0.94
N LEU A 255 18.34 8.00 -0.10
CA LEU A 255 18.16 8.20 1.34
C LEU A 255 19.29 7.60 2.20
N ASN A 256 20.39 7.17 1.56
CA ASN A 256 21.55 6.55 2.21
C ASN A 256 21.17 5.38 3.15
N LEU A 257 20.22 4.55 2.71
CA LEU A 257 19.75 3.37 3.42
C LEU A 257 20.60 2.18 2.99
N ARG A 258 21.13 1.44 3.98
CA ARG A 258 21.96 0.25 3.77
C ARG A 258 21.10 -1.01 3.67
#